data_AF-A0A9D9UFG9-F1
#
_entry.id   AF-A0A9D9UFG9-F1
#
_cell.length_a   1.000
_cell.length_b   1.000
_cell.length_c   1.000
_cell.angle_alpha   90.00
_cell.angle_beta   90.00
_cell.angle_gamma   90.00
#
_symmetry.space_group_name_H-M   'P 1'
#
loop_
_entity.id
_entity.type
_entity.pdbx_description
1 polymer ?
#
loop_
_entity_poly.entity_id
_entity_poly.type
_entity_poly.pdbx_seq_one_letter_code
_entity_poly.pdbx_strand_id
1 'polypeptide(L)'
;MENSNPIKTRLINDILNGKDSEHVDKELQNTLLTDEEKYHIIKEIQPYHLHFLASSVNRKKGISYLITSVILTLFGLVLLPMGILAYGAILVAIYMGVEGVKLYRIQNMDDKIYQPKLKLFNKTPFRKN
;
A
#
# COMPACT_ATOMS: atom_id res chain seq x y z
N MET A 1 50.30 3.94 30.36
CA MET A 1 49.70 3.95 29.01
C MET A 1 49.49 2.55 28.40
N GLU A 2 49.90 1.43 29.02
CA GLU A 2 49.76 0.09 28.40
C GLU A 2 48.40 -0.62 28.60
N ASN A 3 47.59 -0.24 29.59
CA ASN A 3 46.35 -0.95 29.93
C ASN A 3 45.09 -0.51 29.15
N SER A 4 45.13 0.60 28.42
CA SER A 4 43.96 1.13 27.69
C SER A 4 43.75 0.47 26.32
N ASN A 5 44.83 0.00 25.67
CA ASN A 5 44.79 -0.68 24.38
C ASN A 5 44.00 -2.01 24.34
N PRO A 6 44.11 -2.92 25.33
CA PRO A 6 43.32 -4.15 25.32
C PRO A 6 41.82 -3.88 25.50
N ILE A 7 41.45 -2.94 26.37
CA ILE A 7 40.05 -2.54 26.58
C ILE A 7 39.48 -1.91 25.31
N LYS A 8 40.22 -0.96 24.70
CA LYS A 8 39.81 -0.33 23.44
C LYS A 8 39.54 -1.34 22.34
N THR A 9 40.47 -2.28 22.12
CA THR A 9 40.38 -3.28 21.06
C THR A 9 39.16 -4.19 21.27
N ARG A 10 38.89 -4.55 22.53
CA ARG A 10 37.71 -5.33 22.88
C ARG A 10 36.41 -4.57 22.60
N LEU A 11 36.30 -3.32 23.05
CA LEU A 11 35.09 -2.50 22.83
C LEU A 11 34.81 -2.28 21.33
N ILE A 12 35.85 -2.10 20.51
CA ILE A 12 35.70 -2.03 19.05
C ILE A 12 35.16 -3.35 18.48
N ASN A 13 35.71 -4.49 18.91
CA ASN A 13 35.23 -5.80 18.49
C ASN A 13 33.78 -6.05 18.90
N ASP A 14 33.38 -5.62 20.09
CA ASP A 14 32.00 -5.75 20.56
C ASP A 14 31.02 -4.97 19.68
N ILE A 15 31.39 -3.76 19.22
CA ILE A 15 30.60 -2.98 18.25
C ILE A 15 30.54 -3.66 16.88
N LEU A 16 31.68 -4.16 16.39
CA LEU A 16 31.74 -4.88 15.12
C LEU A 16 30.91 -6.17 15.13
N ASN A 17 30.82 -6.84 16.29
CA ASN A 17 29.97 -8.00 16.53
C ASN A 17 28.49 -7.64 16.76
N GLY A 18 28.15 -6.35 16.73
CA GLY A 18 26.79 -5.85 16.78
C GLY A 18 26.19 -5.71 18.17
N LYS A 19 27.04 -5.56 19.20
CA LYS A 19 26.59 -5.07 20.51
C LYS A 19 26.18 -3.61 20.40
N ASP A 20 25.14 -3.25 21.14
CA ASP A 20 24.58 -1.91 21.19
C ASP A 20 25.51 -0.93 21.92
N SER A 21 25.35 0.37 21.65
CA SER A 21 26.22 1.38 22.27
C SER A 21 26.07 1.42 23.78
N GLU A 22 24.88 1.14 24.30
CA GLU A 22 24.61 1.11 25.73
C GLU A 22 25.42 0.03 26.46
N HIS A 23 25.67 -1.12 25.81
CA HIS A 23 26.54 -2.16 26.34
C HIS A 23 28.00 -1.70 26.43
N VAL A 24 28.48 -1.02 25.39
CA VAL A 24 29.85 -0.51 25.30
C VAL A 24 30.10 0.60 26.30
N ASP A 25 29.14 1.53 26.45
CA ASP A 25 29.21 2.62 27.42
C ASP A 25 29.24 2.07 28.86
N LYS A 26 28.46 1.03 29.16
CA LYS A 26 28.48 0.34 30.46
C LYS A 26 29.80 -0.38 30.71
N GLU A 27 30.33 -1.10 29.71
CA GLU A 27 31.64 -1.74 29.86
C GLU A 27 32.75 -0.71 30.08
N LEU A 28 32.73 0.41 29.36
CA LEU A 28 33.72 1.47 29.54
C LEU A 28 33.61 2.14 30.92
N GLN A 29 32.40 2.38 31.43
CA GLN A 29 32.20 2.93 32.77
C GLN A 29 32.69 1.99 33.88
N ASN A 30 32.55 0.67 33.68
CA ASN A 30 32.99 -0.36 34.62
C ASN A 30 34.53 -0.56 34.65
N THR A 31 35.28 0.15 33.81
CA THR A 31 36.75 0.08 33.81
C THR A 31 37.35 1.07 34.82
N LEU A 32 38.47 0.67 35.44
CA LEU A 32 39.31 1.50 36.32
C LEU A 32 40.15 2.56 35.57
N LEU A 33 39.76 2.91 34.34
CA LEU A 33 40.43 3.92 33.54
C LEU A 33 40.12 5.33 34.07
N THR A 34 41.08 6.23 33.88
CA THR A 34 40.89 7.66 34.19
C THR A 34 39.89 8.30 33.22
N ASP A 35 39.25 9.40 33.63
CA ASP A 35 38.25 10.09 32.79
C ASP A 35 38.84 10.54 31.45
N GLU A 36 40.13 10.88 31.43
CA GLU A 36 40.88 11.28 30.24
C GLU A 36 41.11 10.10 29.28
N GLU A 37 41.48 8.93 29.81
CA GLU A 37 41.60 7.70 29.01
C GLU A 37 40.25 7.26 28.46
N LYS A 38 39.18 7.34 29.26
CA LYS A 38 37.81 7.05 28.82
C LYS A 38 37.38 7.98 27.68
N TYR A 39 37.66 9.28 27.81
CA TYR A 39 37.34 10.27 26.78
C TYR A 39 38.05 9.96 25.45
N HIS A 40 39.34 9.62 25.49
CA HIS A 40 40.09 9.23 24.29
C HIS A 40 39.52 7.98 23.62
N ILE A 41 39.13 6.97 24.41
CA ILE A 41 38.53 5.74 23.88
C ILE A 41 37.17 6.03 23.23
N ILE A 42 36.29 6.81 23.87
CA ILE A 42 34.98 7.19 23.29
C ILE A 42 35.16 7.88 21.94
N LYS A 43 36.09 8.83 21.85
CA LYS A 43 36.37 9.58 20.63
C LYS A 43 36.83 8.68 19.47
N GLU A 44 37.66 7.68 19.76
CA GLU A 44 38.13 6.71 18.76
C GLU A 44 37.05 5.71 18.35
N ILE A 45 36.12 5.40 19.25
CA ILE A 45 35.06 4.41 19.03
C ILE A 45 33.83 5.01 18.33
N GLN A 46 33.58 6.31 18.49
CA GLN A 46 32.46 7.07 17.89
C GLN A 46 32.17 6.77 16.40
N PRO A 47 33.16 6.73 15.48
CA PRO A 47 32.90 6.41 14.07
C PRO A 47 32.34 4.99 13.87
N TYR A 48 32.74 4.02 14.70
CA TYR A 48 32.23 2.65 14.62
C TYR A 48 30.76 2.57 15.07
N HIS A 49 30.39 3.31 16.12
CA HIS A 49 28.98 3.45 16.52
C HIS A 49 28.12 4.07 15.42
N LEU A 50 28.61 5.13 14.77
CA LEU A 50 27.89 5.80 13.70
C LEU A 50 27.66 4.86 12.50
N HIS A 51 28.69 4.10 12.13
CA HIS A 51 28.61 3.11 11.05
C HIS A 51 27.65 1.96 11.40
N PHE A 52 27.67 1.46 12.64
CA PHE A 52 26.75 0.42 13.09
C PHE A 52 25.30 0.92 13.10
N LEU A 53 25.04 2.13 13.61
CA LEU A 53 23.72 2.75 13.58
C LEU A 53 23.22 2.93 12.15
N ALA A 54 24.06 3.42 11.24
CA ALA A 54 23.71 3.57 9.82
C ALA A 54 23.39 2.21 9.17
N SER A 55 24.20 1.19 9.43
CA SER A 55 24.01 -0.18 8.91
C SER A 55 22.74 -0.83 9.48
N SER A 56 22.49 -0.68 10.78
CA SER A 56 21.30 -1.19 11.47
C SER A 56 20.03 -0.50 10.96
N VAL A 57 20.05 0.82 10.80
CA VAL A 57 18.95 1.60 10.22
C VAL A 57 18.68 1.18 8.78
N ASN A 58 19.72 0.96 7.95
CA ASN A 58 19.56 0.48 6.59
C ASN A 58 18.98 -0.93 6.51
N ARG A 59 19.35 -1.86 7.41
CA ARG A 59 18.72 -3.19 7.48
C ARG A 59 17.26 -3.09 7.90
N LYS A 60 16.94 -2.29 8.92
CA LYS A 60 15.57 -2.12 9.42
C LYS A 60 14.67 -1.46 8.37
N LYS A 61 15.18 -0.44 7.66
CA LYS A 61 14.50 0.16 6.51
C LYS A 61 14.35 -0.82 5.36
N GLY A 62 15.40 -1.60 5.04
CA GLY A 62 15.36 -2.62 4.00
C GLY A 62 14.25 -3.66 4.20
N ILE A 63 14.08 -4.16 5.43
CA ILE A 63 12.98 -5.08 5.78
C ILE A 63 11.63 -4.37 5.67
N SER A 64 11.53 -3.12 6.12
CA SER A 64 10.30 -2.33 6.00
C SER A 64 9.89 -2.16 4.54
N TYR A 65 10.83 -1.81 3.64
CA TYR A 65 10.55 -1.68 2.21
C TYR A 65 10.15 -3.00 1.58
N LEU A 66 10.74 -4.11 2.01
CA LEU A 66 10.40 -5.46 1.54
C LEU A 66 8.94 -5.79 1.90
N ILE A 67 8.52 -5.55 3.14
CA ILE A 67 7.13 -5.76 3.58
C ILE A 67 6.15 -4.85 2.82
N THR A 68 6.46 -3.55 2.71
CA THR A 68 5.60 -2.60 1.99
C THR A 68 5.47 -2.99 0.50
N SER A 69 6.55 -3.47 -0.12
CA SER A 69 6.51 -3.93 -1.51
C SER A 69 5.63 -5.16 -1.68
N VAL A 70 5.71 -6.15 -0.79
CA VAL A 70 4.87 -7.36 -0.85
C VAL A 70 3.39 -6.98 -0.70
N ILE A 71 3.06 -6.11 0.26
CA ILE A 71 1.69 -5.64 0.47
C ILE A 71 1.17 -4.92 -0.77
N LEU A 72 1.95 -3.99 -1.33
CA LEU A 72 1.56 -3.24 -2.52
C LEU A 72 1.34 -4.15 -3.74
N THR A 73 2.18 -5.18 -3.89
CA THR A 73 2.07 -6.15 -5.00
C THR A 73 0.81 -7.01 -4.85
N LEU A 74 0.49 -7.45 -3.63
CA LEU A 74 -0.76 -8.19 -3.35
C LEU A 74 -2.00 -7.35 -3.62
N PHE A 75 -1.99 -6.08 -3.20
CA PHE A 75 -3.09 -5.15 -3.53
C PHE A 75 -3.22 -4.96 -5.05
N GLY A 76 -2.11 -4.77 -5.76
CA GLY A 76 -2.10 -4.65 -7.22
C GLY A 76 -2.70 -5.89 -7.91
N LEU A 77 -2.33 -7.09 -7.45
CA LEU A 77 -2.82 -8.36 -8.00
C LEU A 77 -4.34 -8.51 -7.87
N VAL A 78 -4.93 -8.04 -6.78
CA VAL A 78 -6.38 -8.16 -6.53
C VAL A 78 -7.17 -7.02 -7.17
N LEU A 79 -6.66 -5.79 -7.07
CA LEU A 79 -7.38 -4.60 -7.53
C LEU A 79 -7.38 -4.44 -9.06
N LEU A 80 -6.31 -4.85 -9.76
CA LEU A 80 -6.26 -4.80 -11.23
C LEU A 80 -7.37 -5.62 -11.91
N PRO A 81 -7.53 -6.93 -11.65
CA PRO A 81 -8.56 -7.72 -12.30
C PRO A 81 -9.96 -7.27 -11.89
N MET A 82 -10.17 -6.90 -10.62
CA MET A 82 -11.44 -6.32 -10.16
C MET A 82 -11.78 -5.02 -10.90
N GLY A 83 -10.81 -4.12 -11.08
CA GLY A 83 -10.99 -2.88 -11.81
C GLY A 83 -11.31 -3.10 -13.29
N ILE A 84 -10.64 -4.05 -13.94
CA ILE A 84 -10.90 -4.41 -15.34
C ILE A 84 -12.32 -4.98 -15.50
N LEU A 85 -12.72 -5.90 -14.61
CA LEU A 85 -14.06 -6.50 -14.62
C LEU A 85 -15.16 -5.45 -14.37
N ALA A 86 -14.95 -4.56 -13.39
CA ALA A 86 -15.89 -3.49 -13.09
C ALA A 86 -16.02 -2.51 -14.27
N TYR A 87 -14.91 -2.09 -14.86
CA TYR A 87 -14.92 -1.22 -16.03
C TYR A 87 -15.62 -1.88 -17.24
N GLY A 88 -15.33 -3.15 -17.51
CA GLY A 88 -15.99 -3.93 -18.55
C GLY A 88 -17.49 -4.05 -18.34
N ALA A 89 -17.93 -4.36 -17.11
CA ALA A 89 -19.35 -4.44 -16.77
C ALA A 89 -20.08 -3.11 -16.96
N ILE A 90 -19.46 -1.99 -16.58
CA ILE A 90 -20.03 -0.65 -16.78
C ILE A 90 -20.19 -0.34 -18.27
N LEU A 91 -19.18 -0.63 -19.10
CA LEU A 91 -19.27 -0.41 -20.55
C LEU A 91 -20.39 -1.23 -21.20
N VAL A 92 -20.51 -2.51 -20.84
CA VAL A 92 -21.59 -3.37 -21.34
C VAL A 92 -22.95 -2.88 -20.89
N ALA A 93 -23.10 -2.46 -19.63
CA ALA A 93 -24.35 -1.91 -19.11
C ALA A 93 -24.77 -0.62 -19.86
N ILE A 94 -23.82 0.26 -20.17
CA ILE A 94 -24.09 1.47 -20.97
C ILE A 94 -24.50 1.10 -22.40
N TYR A 95 -23.79 0.16 -23.03
CA TYR A 95 -24.09 -0.28 -24.39
C TYR A 95 -25.50 -0.90 -24.50
N MET A 96 -25.82 -1.85 -23.61
CA MET A 96 -27.15 -2.47 -23.54
C MET A 96 -28.23 -1.46 -23.17
N GLY A 97 -27.94 -0.48 -22.31
CA GLY A 97 -28.85 0.62 -22.02
C GLY A 97 -29.20 1.45 -23.26
N VAL A 98 -28.20 1.76 -24.10
CA VAL A 98 -28.40 2.49 -25.36
C VAL A 98 -29.16 1.66 -26.39
N GLU A 99 -28.86 0.37 -26.53
CA GLU A 99 -29.61 -0.53 -27.41
C GLU A 99 -31.05 -0.72 -26.95
N GLY A 100 -31.28 -0.87 -25.65
CA GLY A 100 -32.62 -0.94 -25.06
C GLY A 100 -33.46 0.31 -25.37
N VAL A 101 -32.87 1.50 -25.29
CA VAL A 101 -33.55 2.77 -25.66
C VAL A 101 -33.84 2.82 -27.16
N LYS A 102 -32.94 2.34 -28.02
CA LYS A 102 -33.16 2.27 -29.47
C LYS A 102 -34.28 1.29 -29.83
N LEU A 103 -34.26 0.09 -29.25
CA LEU A 103 -35.30 -0.93 -29.45
C LEU A 103 -36.67 -0.43 -28.98
N TYR A 104 -36.72 0.21 -27.80
CA TYR A 104 -37.94 0.84 -27.29
C TYR A 104 -38.48 1.91 -28.23
N ARG A 105 -37.63 2.76 -28.82
CA ARG A 105 -38.06 3.78 -29.77
C ARG A 105 -38.60 3.18 -31.08
N ILE A 106 -38.02 2.10 -31.58
CA ILE A 106 -38.47 1.41 -32.80
C ILE A 106 -39.83 0.75 -32.55
N GLN A 107 -39.99 -0.01 -31.45
CA GLN A 107 -41.29 -0.59 -31.08
C GLN A 107 -42.37 0.47 -30.91
N ASN A 108 -42.06 1.60 -30.27
CA ASN A 108 -43.03 2.67 -30.06
C ASN A 108 -43.36 3.45 -31.36
N MET A 109 -42.52 3.35 -32.39
CA MET A 109 -42.84 3.85 -33.74
C MET A 109 -43.71 2.86 -34.51
N ASP A 110 -43.42 1.55 -34.42
CA ASP A 110 -44.24 0.50 -35.02
C ASP A 110 -45.65 0.46 -34.38
N ASP A 111 -45.76 0.54 -33.06
CA ASP A 111 -47.04 0.58 -32.34
C ASP A 111 -47.91 1.78 -32.74
N LYS A 112 -47.30 2.92 -33.11
CA LYS A 112 -48.04 4.09 -33.63
C LYS A 112 -48.51 3.91 -35.07
N ILE A 113 -47.86 3.07 -35.86
CA ILE A 113 -48.26 2.76 -37.24
C ILE A 113 -49.37 1.69 -37.23
N TYR A 114 -49.37 0.78 -36.26
CA TYR A 114 -50.37 -0.29 -36.15
C TYR A 114 -51.55 0.01 -35.23
N GLN A 115 -51.63 1.18 -34.58
CA GLN A 115 -52.89 1.59 -33.93
C GLN A 115 -54.01 1.70 -34.98
N PRO A 116 -55.00 0.79 -35.01
CA PRO A 116 -56.18 1.04 -35.78
C PRO A 116 -56.88 2.21 -35.11
N LYS A 117 -57.11 3.31 -35.85
CA LYS A 117 -58.03 4.37 -35.44
C LYS A 117 -59.33 3.70 -35.00
N LEU A 118 -59.55 3.63 -33.69
CA LEU A 118 -60.82 3.24 -33.09
C LEU A 118 -61.87 4.25 -33.55
N LYS A 119 -62.50 3.98 -34.70
CA LYS A 119 -63.79 4.57 -35.04
C LYS A 119 -64.75 4.10 -33.96
N LEU A 120 -65.06 4.99 -33.01
CA LEU A 120 -66.22 4.83 -32.14
C LEU A 120 -67.46 4.70 -33.03
N PHE A 121 -67.89 3.46 -33.28
CA PHE A 121 -69.24 3.20 -33.75
C PHE A 121 -70.17 3.50 -32.58
N ASN A 122 -70.71 4.73 -32.55
CA ASN A 122 -71.85 5.07 -31.72
C ASN A 122 -73.03 4.15 -32.09
N LYS A 123 -73.28 3.11 -31.27
CA LYS A 123 -74.53 2.37 -31.29
C LYS A 123 -75.63 3.28 -30.74
N THR A 124 -76.44 3.84 -31.63
CA THR A 124 -77.77 4.37 -31.26
C THR A 124 -78.65 3.21 -30.75
N PRO A 125 -79.33 3.35 -29.61
CA PRO A 125 -80.20 2.29 -29.12
C PRO A 125 -81.51 2.26 -29.94
N PHE A 126 -81.82 1.10 -30.54
CA PHE A 126 -83.12 0.82 -31.13
C PHE A 126 -84.18 0.74 -30.03
N ARG A 127 -85.16 1.63 -30.09
CA ARG A 127 -86.37 1.63 -29.25
C ARG A 127 -87.36 0.61 -29.81
N LYS A 128 -87.80 -0.33 -28.96
CA LYS A 128 -88.83 -1.34 -29.25
C LYS A 128 -90.21 -0.71 -28.96
N ASN A 129 -91.07 -0.62 -29.98
CA ASN A 129 -92.53 -0.52 -29.81
C ASN A 129 -93.14 -1.75 -30.50
#